data_AF-A0A7K0L706-F1
#
_entry.id   AF-A0A7K0L706-F1
#
_cell.length_a   1.000
_cell.length_b   1.000
_cell.length_c   1.000
_cell.angle_alpha   90.00
_cell.angle_beta   90.00
_cell.angle_gamma   90.00
#
_symmetry.space_group_name_H-M   'P 1'
#
loop_
_entity.id
_entity.type
_entity.pdbx_description
1 polymer ?
#
loop_
_entity_poly.entity_id
_entity_poly.type
_entity_poly.pdbx_seq_one_letter_code
_entity_poly.pdbx_strand_id
1 'polypeptide(L)'
;WVGSSLLYGFFFFQVDLIASALLQFIFIAAGIWGWYGWGPKGAIPAKLKNKEKFIWLALLLISWVVLAPALANIGAAATWPDSFVLVGSTIAQILMVLEKYEAWPLWFIVDAVGTWHYGRQGYWFTSVLYGVFVLIAIAGWIRWFKRADTNVIN
;
A
#
# COMPACT_ATOMS: atom_id res chain seq x y z
N TRP A 1 -11.33 -9.44 -2.80
CA TRP A 1 -9.94 -9.01 -3.08
C TRP A 1 -9.34 -9.78 -4.26
N VAL A 2 -9.42 -11.12 -4.32
CA VAL A 2 -8.79 -11.89 -5.41
C VAL A 2 -9.27 -11.50 -6.83
N GLY A 3 -10.58 -11.56 -7.10
CA GLY A 3 -11.11 -11.28 -8.43
C GLY A 3 -10.81 -9.86 -8.92
N SER A 4 -10.99 -8.86 -8.06
CA SER A 4 -10.66 -7.46 -8.37
C SER A 4 -9.17 -7.25 -8.63
N SER A 5 -8.29 -7.89 -7.84
CA SER A 5 -6.83 -7.78 -8.02
C SER A 5 -6.37 -8.44 -9.33
N LEU A 6 -6.95 -9.58 -9.73
CA LEU A 6 -6.63 -10.20 -11.01
C LEU A 6 -7.03 -9.31 -12.20
N LEU A 7 -8.21 -8.69 -12.14
CA LEU A 7 -8.67 -7.75 -13.17
C LEU A 7 -7.75 -6.53 -13.28
N TYR A 8 -7.41 -5.92 -12.14
CA TYR A 8 -6.45 -4.81 -12.12
C TYR A 8 -5.06 -5.23 -12.59
N GLY A 9 -4.61 -6.45 -12.27
CA GLY A 9 -3.30 -6.95 -12.65
C GLY A 9 -3.18 -7.08 -14.16
N PHE A 10 -4.22 -7.63 -14.79
CA PHE A 10 -4.32 -7.69 -16.24
C PHE A 10 -4.37 -6.29 -16.87
N PHE A 11 -5.22 -5.40 -16.36
CA PHE A 11 -5.31 -4.01 -16.85
C PHE A 11 -3.96 -3.29 -16.81
N PHE A 12 -3.27 -3.30 -15.66
CA PHE A 12 -1.99 -2.60 -15.52
C PHE A 12 -0.89 -3.19 -16.40
N PHE A 13 -0.91 -4.50 -16.62
CA PHE A 13 0.02 -5.16 -17.54
C PHE A 13 -0.20 -4.69 -18.99
N GLN A 14 -1.45 -4.49 -19.42
CA GLN A 14 -1.76 -4.00 -20.77
C GLN A 14 -1.30 -2.57 -21.04
N VAL A 15 -1.11 -1.77 -19.99
CA VAL A 15 -0.67 -0.37 -20.09
C VAL A 15 0.76 -0.15 -19.61
N ASP A 16 1.55 -1.23 -19.57
CA ASP A 16 2.97 -1.24 -19.19
C ASP A 16 3.29 -0.69 -17.79
N LEU A 17 2.28 -0.62 -16.91
CA LEU A 17 2.44 -0.32 -15.48
C LEU A 17 2.78 -1.60 -14.71
N ILE A 18 3.97 -2.12 -14.99
CA ILE A 18 4.46 -3.39 -14.47
C ILE A 18 4.48 -3.41 -12.93
N ALA A 19 4.83 -2.30 -12.28
CA ALA A 19 4.88 -2.25 -10.81
C ALA A 19 3.47 -2.38 -10.22
N SER A 20 2.51 -1.62 -10.77
CA SER A 20 1.09 -1.73 -10.39
C SER A 20 0.48 -3.09 -10.69
N ALA A 21 0.91 -3.77 -11.76
CA ALA A 21 0.48 -5.13 -12.06
C ALA A 21 1.01 -6.13 -11.02
N LEU A 22 2.31 -6.08 -10.70
CA LEU A 22 2.95 -6.91 -9.68
C LEU A 22 2.32 -6.70 -8.29
N LEU A 23 1.95 -5.46 -7.97
CA LEU A 23 1.33 -5.11 -6.71
C LEU A 23 0.04 -5.91 -6.45
N GLN A 24 -0.70 -6.30 -7.49
CA GLN A 24 -1.94 -7.04 -7.31
C GLN A 24 -1.73 -8.42 -6.68
N PHE A 25 -0.62 -9.08 -6.98
CA PHE A 25 -0.26 -10.34 -6.33
C PHE A 25 0.04 -10.15 -4.83
N ILE A 26 0.63 -9.01 -4.47
CA ILE A 26 0.86 -8.64 -3.07
C ILE A 26 -0.47 -8.46 -2.34
N PHE A 27 -1.46 -7.80 -2.96
CA PHE A 27 -2.80 -7.67 -2.38
C PHE A 27 -3.52 -9.00 -2.20
N ILE A 28 -3.36 -9.93 -3.15
CA ILE A 28 -3.89 -11.28 -3.03
C ILE A 28 -3.26 -12.00 -1.83
N ALA A 29 -1.93 -12.05 -1.79
CA ALA A 29 -1.18 -12.73 -0.74
C ALA A 29 -1.49 -12.15 0.65
N ALA A 30 -1.52 -10.81 0.76
CA ALA A 30 -1.79 -10.15 2.02
C ALA A 30 -3.25 -10.27 2.46
N GLY A 31 -4.21 -10.32 1.52
CA GLY A 31 -5.60 -10.60 1.85
C GLY A 31 -5.77 -12.00 2.47
N ILE A 32 -5.05 -12.99 1.92
CA ILE A 32 -5.00 -14.34 2.50
C ILE A 32 -4.33 -14.32 3.88
N TRP A 33 -3.18 -13.66 4.00
CA TRP A 33 -2.45 -13.58 5.26
C TRP A 33 -3.28 -12.87 6.36
N GLY A 34 -3.91 -11.74 6.06
CA GLY A 34 -4.77 -11.03 7.00
C GLY A 34 -6.00 -11.85 7.42
N TRP A 35 -6.62 -12.59 6.48
CA TRP A 35 -7.77 -13.44 6.77
C TRP A 35 -7.47 -14.52 7.83
N TYR A 36 -6.29 -15.13 7.77
CA TYR A 36 -5.87 -16.13 8.75
C TYR A 36 -5.18 -15.54 9.98
N GLY A 37 -4.56 -14.37 9.85
CA GLY A 37 -3.80 -13.73 10.92
C GLY A 37 -4.68 -12.97 11.92
N TRP A 38 -5.79 -12.40 11.47
CA TRP A 38 -6.65 -11.59 12.33
C TRP A 38 -7.60 -12.45 13.15
N GLY A 39 -7.76 -12.08 14.42
CA GLY A 39 -8.68 -12.76 15.33
C GLY A 39 -10.17 -12.52 14.97
N PRO A 40 -11.10 -13.21 15.65
CA PRO A 40 -12.54 -13.09 15.40
C PRO A 40 -13.11 -11.68 15.69
N LYS A 41 -12.37 -10.84 16.42
CA LYS A 41 -12.71 -9.43 16.68
C LYS A 41 -12.06 -8.47 15.68
N GLY A 42 -11.40 -8.99 14.65
CA GLY A 42 -10.59 -8.25 13.69
C GLY A 42 -9.21 -7.87 14.22
N ALA A 43 -8.52 -7.00 13.49
CA ALA A 43 -7.20 -6.48 13.84
C ALA A 43 -7.22 -5.68 15.16
N ILE A 44 -6.19 -5.88 15.98
CA ILE A 44 -5.90 -5.22 17.25
C ILE A 44 -4.72 -4.26 17.03
N PRO A 45 -4.98 -2.95 16.86
CA PRO A 45 -3.95 -2.01 16.47
C PRO A 45 -2.84 -1.88 17.51
N ALA A 46 -1.60 -1.92 17.04
CA ALA A 46 -0.39 -1.65 17.82
C ALA A 46 0.50 -0.61 17.13
N LYS A 47 1.35 0.07 17.90
CA LYS A 47 2.33 1.02 17.35
C LYS A 47 3.67 0.35 17.08
N LEU A 48 4.36 0.80 16.04
CA LEU A 48 5.78 0.51 15.85
C LEU A 48 6.62 1.22 16.92
N LYS A 49 7.71 0.57 17.32
CA LYS A 49 8.79 1.23 18.08
C LYS A 49 9.51 2.23 17.19
N ASN A 50 10.07 3.29 17.76
CA ASN A 50 10.77 4.32 16.99
C ASN A 50 11.90 3.74 16.11
N LYS A 51 12.66 2.77 16.61
CA LYS A 51 13.71 2.08 15.83
C LYS A 51 13.13 1.36 14.60
N GLU A 52 11.99 0.71 14.74
CA GLU A 52 11.34 -0.02 13.64
C GLU A 52 10.84 0.95 12.57
N LYS A 53 10.35 2.14 12.95
CA LYS A 53 9.93 3.18 12.00
C LYS A 53 11.06 3.58 11.06
N PHE A 54 12.27 3.79 11.61
CA PHE A 54 13.45 4.10 10.79
C PHE A 54 13.82 2.96 9.85
N ILE A 55 13.73 1.71 10.30
CA ILE A 55 14.01 0.54 9.46
C ILE A 55 13.02 0.47 8.30
N TRP A 56 11.72 0.59 8.57
CA TRP A 56 10.69 0.55 7.52
C TRP A 56 10.81 1.70 6.54
N LEU A 57 11.14 2.91 7.02
CA LEU A 57 11.38 4.06 6.15
C LEU A 57 12.61 3.84 5.26
N ALA A 58 13.71 3.34 5.83
CA ALA A 58 14.92 3.02 5.07
C ALA A 58 14.65 1.94 4.01
N LEU A 59 13.94 0.87 4.39
CA LEU A 59 13.53 -0.19 3.46
C LEU A 59 12.69 0.36 2.31
N LEU A 60 11.75 1.27 2.59
CA LEU A 60 10.95 1.92 1.56
C LEU A 60 11.84 2.70 0.59
N LEU A 61 12.67 3.60 1.11
CA LEU A 61 13.48 4.49 0.28
C LEU A 61 14.52 3.73 -0.54
N ILE A 62 15.21 2.77 0.08
CA ILE A 62 16.24 1.95 -0.60
C ILE A 62 15.57 1.11 -1.68
N SER A 63 14.48 0.41 -1.36
CA SER A 63 13.79 -0.43 -2.34
C SER A 63 13.25 0.41 -3.49
N TRP A 64 12.71 1.59 -3.21
CA TRP A 64 12.20 2.49 -4.24
C TRP A 64 13.31 2.98 -5.19
N VAL A 65 14.42 3.46 -4.65
CA VAL A 65 15.57 3.95 -5.45
C VAL A 65 16.22 2.84 -6.27
N VAL A 66 16.22 1.60 -5.79
CA VAL A 66 16.75 0.45 -6.52
C VAL A 66 15.76 -0.05 -7.58
N LEU A 67 14.46 -0.07 -7.28
CA LEU A 67 13.45 -0.68 -8.14
C LEU A 67 13.06 0.22 -9.31
N ALA A 68 13.03 1.55 -9.13
CA ALA A 68 12.63 2.47 -10.21
C ALA A 68 13.54 2.36 -11.46
N PRO A 69 14.89 2.34 -11.34
CA PRO A 69 15.78 2.11 -12.49
C PRO A 69 15.69 0.69 -13.05
N ALA A 70 15.54 -0.32 -12.19
CA ALA A 70 15.42 -1.71 -12.63
C ALA A 70 14.19 -1.92 -13.52
N LEU A 71 13.06 -1.32 -13.16
CA LEU A 71 11.84 -1.33 -13.99
C LEU A 71 12.03 -0.56 -15.30
N ALA A 72 12.79 0.54 -15.29
CA ALA A 72 13.05 1.30 -16.51
C ALA A 72 13.87 0.48 -17.53
N ASN A 73 14.82 -0.33 -17.06
CA ASN A 73 15.64 -1.20 -17.91
C ASN A 73 14.85 -2.30 -18.63
N ILE A 74 13.68 -2.69 -18.11
CA ILE A 74 12.79 -3.68 -18.75
C ILE A 74 11.64 -3.04 -19.55
N GLY A 75 11.69 -1.71 -19.76
CA GLY A 75 10.71 -0.98 -20.57
C GLY A 75 9.41 -0.60 -19.83
N ALA A 76 9.36 -0.68 -18.50
CA ALA A 76 8.15 -0.29 -17.76
C ALA A 76 7.87 1.22 -17.88
N ALA A 77 6.59 1.59 -17.87
CA ALA A 77 6.16 2.99 -17.92
C ALA A 77 6.20 3.67 -16.55
N ALA A 78 6.38 5.00 -16.56
CA ALA A 78 6.25 5.88 -15.38
C ALA A 78 6.91 5.33 -14.10
N THR A 79 8.14 4.80 -14.25
CA THR A 79 8.75 3.89 -13.29
C THR A 79 8.93 4.46 -11.89
N TRP A 80 9.27 5.74 -11.74
CA TRP A 80 9.43 6.37 -10.43
C TRP A 80 8.13 6.40 -9.62
N PRO A 81 7.03 7.03 -10.07
CA PRO A 81 5.78 7.01 -9.32
C PRO A 81 5.14 5.63 -9.25
N ASP A 82 5.23 4.80 -10.30
CA ASP A 82 4.64 3.45 -10.31
C ASP A 82 5.35 2.52 -9.29
N SER A 83 6.69 2.54 -9.25
CA SER A 83 7.45 1.79 -8.26
C SER A 83 7.26 2.30 -6.83
N PHE A 84 7.05 3.61 -6.64
CA PHE A 84 6.68 4.15 -5.33
C PHE A 84 5.36 3.55 -4.86
N VAL A 85 4.34 3.51 -5.74
CA VAL A 85 3.05 2.88 -5.42
C VAL A 85 3.24 1.41 -5.07
N LEU A 86 4.05 0.65 -5.82
CA LEU A 86 4.33 -0.76 -5.51
C LEU A 86 5.02 -0.93 -4.14
N VAL A 87 6.15 -0.27 -3.91
CA VAL A 87 6.95 -0.45 -2.69
C VAL A 87 6.21 0.08 -1.46
N GLY A 88 5.64 1.29 -1.58
CA GLY A 88 4.86 1.92 -0.52
C GLY A 88 3.64 1.09 -0.15
N SER A 89 2.87 0.62 -1.13
CA SER A 89 1.71 -0.26 -0.89
C SER A 89 2.13 -1.59 -0.27
N THR A 90 3.24 -2.18 -0.71
CA THR A 90 3.74 -3.45 -0.16
C THR A 90 4.07 -3.31 1.32
N ILE A 91 4.80 -2.26 1.70
CA ILE A 91 5.11 -1.99 3.11
C ILE A 91 3.85 -1.67 3.89
N ALA A 92 2.96 -0.81 3.37
CA ALA A 92 1.70 -0.47 4.01
C ALA A 92 0.83 -1.71 4.26
N GLN A 93 0.81 -2.64 3.30
CA GLN A 93 0.08 -3.88 3.38
C GLN A 93 0.69 -4.85 4.41
N ILE A 94 2.01 -4.98 4.45
CA ILE A 94 2.70 -5.77 5.48
C ILE A 94 2.38 -5.22 6.87
N LEU A 95 2.53 -3.90 7.05
CA LEU A 95 2.21 -3.24 8.32
C LEU A 95 0.73 -3.43 8.70
N MET A 96 -0.19 -3.36 7.74
CA MET A 96 -1.62 -3.58 7.97
C MET A 96 -1.90 -4.99 8.47
N VAL A 97 -1.33 -6.01 7.82
CA VAL A 97 -1.51 -7.40 8.23
C VAL A 97 -0.88 -7.67 9.59
N LEU A 98 0.25 -7.02 9.90
CA LEU A 98 0.89 -7.03 11.22
C LEU A 98 0.20 -6.11 12.25
N GLU A 99 -0.98 -5.58 11.91
CA GLU A 99 -1.84 -4.77 12.77
C GLU A 99 -1.14 -3.51 13.30
N LYS A 100 -0.19 -2.97 12.51
CA LYS A 100 0.54 -1.75 12.83
C LYS A 100 -0.21 -0.52 12.35
N TYR A 101 -0.45 0.38 13.29
CA TYR A 101 -1.12 1.66 13.07
C TYR A 101 -0.47 2.51 11.98
N GLU A 102 0.86 2.49 11.89
CA GLU A 102 1.64 3.23 10.89
C GLU A 102 1.32 2.83 9.44
N ALA A 103 0.61 1.73 9.20
CA ALA A 103 0.05 1.39 7.90
C ALA A 103 -0.86 2.49 7.34
N TRP A 104 -1.68 3.14 8.18
CA TRP A 104 -2.67 4.12 7.73
C TRP A 104 -2.09 5.45 7.23
N PRO A 105 -1.12 6.09 7.93
CA PRO A 105 -0.39 7.22 7.37
C PRO A 105 0.31 6.88 6.05
N LEU A 106 0.85 5.66 5.93
CA LEU A 106 1.51 5.24 4.71
C LEU A 106 0.50 5.04 3.57
N TRP A 107 -0.65 4.42 3.83
CA TRP A 107 -1.76 4.33 2.89
C TRP A 107 -2.21 5.70 2.39
N PHE A 108 -2.38 6.67 3.30
CA PHE A 108 -2.75 8.03 2.91
C PHE A 108 -1.77 8.64 1.88
N ILE A 109 -0.46 8.50 2.10
CA ILE A 109 0.57 9.02 1.19
C ILE A 109 0.54 8.27 -0.14
N VAL A 110 0.51 6.94 -0.10
CA VAL A 110 0.52 6.08 -1.29
C VAL A 110 -0.73 6.29 -2.13
N ASP A 111 -1.90 6.41 -1.50
CA ASP A 111 -3.17 6.62 -2.17
C ASP A 111 -3.23 8.01 -2.82
N ALA A 112 -2.68 9.04 -2.17
CA ALA A 112 -2.57 10.38 -2.74
C ALA A 112 -1.64 10.40 -3.97
N VAL A 113 -0.49 9.73 -3.89
CA VAL A 113 0.43 9.59 -5.03
C VAL A 113 -0.22 8.78 -6.15
N GLY A 114 -0.89 7.67 -5.84
CA GLY A 114 -1.61 6.85 -6.81
C GLY A 114 -2.73 7.61 -7.51
N THR A 115 -3.52 8.38 -6.76
CA THR A 115 -4.58 9.25 -7.30
C THR A 115 -4.02 10.16 -8.39
N TRP A 116 -2.94 10.88 -8.09
CA TRP A 116 -2.27 11.77 -9.03
C TRP A 116 -1.62 11.01 -10.20
N HIS A 117 -0.92 9.91 -9.91
CA HIS A 117 -0.17 9.12 -10.88
C HIS A 117 -1.07 8.52 -11.96
N TYR A 118 -2.18 7.90 -11.56
CA TYR A 118 -3.14 7.33 -12.50
C TYR A 118 -3.96 8.41 -13.21
N GLY A 119 -4.26 9.53 -12.54
CA GLY A 119 -4.96 10.66 -13.14
C GLY A 119 -4.17 11.30 -14.28
N ARG A 120 -2.86 11.49 -14.10
CA ARG A 120 -1.96 12.03 -15.15
C ARG A 120 -1.91 11.13 -16.39
N GLN A 121 -2.14 9.83 -16.24
CA GLN A 121 -2.14 8.86 -17.34
C GLN A 121 -3.52 8.68 -17.99
N GLY A 122 -4.54 9.42 -17.53
CA GLY A 122 -5.91 9.32 -18.05
C GLY A 122 -6.72 8.16 -17.50
N TYR A 123 -6.20 7.41 -16.53
CA TYR A 123 -6.89 6.29 -15.88
C TYR A 123 -7.83 6.79 -14.77
N TRP A 124 -8.84 7.57 -15.15
CA TRP A 124 -9.72 8.30 -14.24
C TRP A 124 -10.48 7.41 -13.27
N PHE A 125 -10.93 6.24 -13.71
CA PHE A 125 -11.61 5.29 -12.82
C PHE A 125 -10.69 4.87 -11.66
N THR A 126 -9.45 4.48 -11.96
CA THR A 126 -8.44 4.09 -10.97
C THR A 126 -8.03 5.28 -10.10
N SER A 127 -7.85 6.46 -10.69
CA SER A 127 -7.53 7.70 -9.97
C SER A 127 -8.60 8.03 -8.92
N VAL A 128 -9.88 8.00 -9.30
CA VAL A 128 -11.00 8.24 -8.38
C VAL A 128 -11.06 7.18 -7.29
N LEU A 129 -10.86 5.91 -7.64
CA LEU A 129 -10.82 4.83 -6.66
C LEU A 129 -9.73 5.05 -5.59
N TYR A 130 -8.51 5.40 -6.02
CA TYR A 130 -7.43 5.75 -5.10
C TYR A 130 -7.77 7.00 -4.28
N GLY A 131 -8.46 7.99 -4.86
CA GLY A 131 -8.95 9.16 -4.14
C GLY A 131 -9.95 8.79 -3.04
N VAL A 132 -10.79 7.78 -3.25
CA VAL A 132 -11.66 7.22 -2.21
C VAL A 132 -10.83 6.49 -1.15
N PHE A 133 -9.79 5.76 -1.54
CA PHE A 133 -8.88 5.11 -0.58
C PHE A 133 -8.16 6.11 0.32
N VAL A 134 -7.79 7.31 -0.17
CA VAL A 134 -7.28 8.40 0.69
C VAL A 134 -8.24 8.70 1.85
N LEU A 135 -9.54 8.82 1.56
CA LEU A 135 -10.55 9.10 2.59
C LEU A 135 -10.69 7.94 3.58
N ILE A 136 -10.65 6.71 3.09
CA ILE A 136 -10.65 5.50 3.91
C ILE A 136 -9.40 5.45 4.79
N ALA A 137 -8.24 5.83 4.26
CA ALA A 137 -6.98 5.85 4.99
C ALA A 137 -7.03 6.84 6.15
N ILE A 138 -7.60 8.03 5.95
CA ILE A 138 -7.83 9.02 7.01
C ILE A 138 -8.77 8.44 8.08
N ALA A 139 -9.88 7.82 7.68
CA ALA A 139 -10.83 7.23 8.62
C ALA A 139 -10.18 6.08 9.44
N GLY A 140 -9.40 5.23 8.78
CA GLY A 140 -8.67 4.13 9.41
C GLY A 140 -7.61 4.62 10.38
N TRP A 141 -6.84 5.65 9.97
CA TRP A 141 -5.88 6.36 10.82
C TRP A 141 -6.54 6.81 12.12
N ILE A 142 -7.61 7.59 12.04
CA ILE A 142 -8.30 8.14 13.22
C ILE A 142 -8.78 7.01 14.15
N ARG A 143 -9.34 5.93 13.60
CA ARG A 143 -9.88 4.81 14.38
C ARG A 143 -8.79 3.99 15.06
N TRP A 144 -7.71 3.68 14.36
CA TRP A 144 -6.62 2.87 14.90
C TRP A 144 -5.74 3.64 15.87
N PHE A 145 -5.57 4.95 15.67
CA PHE A 145 -4.86 5.80 16.64
C PHE A 145 -5.49 5.70 18.03
N LYS A 146 -6.81 5.89 18.11
CA LYS A 146 -7.57 5.82 19.37
C LYS A 146 -7.43 4.47 20.07
N ARG A 147 -7.46 3.36 19.31
CA ARG A 147 -7.34 2.00 19.86
C ARG A 147 -5.92 1.64 20.28
N ALA A 148 -4.93 2.05 19.49
CA ALA A 148 -3.53 1.78 19.77
C ALA A 148 -3.04 2.51 21.03
N ASP A 149 -3.61 3.67 21.36
CA ASP A 149 -3.33 4.37 22.62
C ASP A 149 -3.94 3.64 23.82
N THR A 150 -5.17 3.15 23.71
CA THR A 150 -5.84 2.43 24.82
C THR A 150 -5.13 1.12 25.17
N ASN A 151 -4.58 0.40 24.18
CA ASN A 151 -3.85 -0.85 24.38
C ASN A 151 -2.47 -0.67 25.05
N VAL A 152 -1.95 0.56 25.18
CA VAL A 152 -0.70 0.83 25.91
C VAL A 152 -0.95 1.03 27.42
N ILE A 153 -2.19 1.30 27.81
CA ILE A 153 -2.58 1.69 29.18
C ILE A 153 -3.16 0.50 29.97
N ASN A 154 -3.58 -0.57 29.27
CA ASN A 154 -4.02 -1.85 29.85
C ASN A 154 -2.90 -2.89 29.77
#